data_AF-A0AAJ0CP61-F1
#
_entry.id   AF-A0AAJ0CP61-F1
#
_cell.length_a   1.000
_cell.length_b   1.000
_cell.length_c   1.000
_cell.angle_alpha   90.00
_cell.angle_beta   90.00
_cell.angle_gamma   90.00
#
_symmetry.space_group_name_H-M   'P 1'
#
loop_
_entity.id
_entity.type
_entity.pdbx_description
1 polymer ?
#
loop_
_entity_poly.entity_id
_entity_poly.type
_entity_poly.pdbx_seq_one_letter_code
_entity_poly.pdbx_strand_id
1 'polypeptide(L)'
;MGPVVAIDEYRGRRVFTVDDSSGKCIEAWVNITIPTPECNASDPMEAQSGKTTTGNVGRAGILQAQDSTGPYNEIDVGDIADVKGSISLFMTEKQIKVEKMMIVKSTTLEVALWRKRSTFHRDILDKPWILRQKDIRRCRRAAETSEEGLKQQKQNKKPLKAATTACASTETRRTQPLIANTPRESTRYRSKDKSKPVDVTERLRDLIRDGSVKGKYSALGL
;
A
#
# COMPACT_ATOMS: atom_id res chain seq x y z
N MET A 1 20.11 4.18 14.87
CA MET A 1 20.27 3.96 16.32
C MET A 1 20.82 5.21 16.95
N GLY A 2 20.50 5.42 18.21
CA GLY A 2 20.93 6.58 18.99
C GLY A 2 20.26 6.62 20.36
N PRO A 3 20.70 7.49 21.27
CA PRO A 3 20.02 7.73 22.53
C PRO A 3 18.57 8.20 22.32
N VAL A 4 17.67 7.69 23.17
CA VAL A 4 16.32 8.24 23.36
C VAL A 4 16.45 9.50 24.20
N VAL A 5 16.01 10.64 23.66
CA VAL A 5 16.13 11.95 24.31
C VAL A 5 14.81 12.43 24.92
N ALA A 6 13.68 11.92 24.45
CA ALA A 6 12.36 12.20 25.01
C ALA A 6 11.41 11.03 24.76
N ILE A 7 10.44 10.87 25.66
CA ILE A 7 9.34 9.92 25.53
C ILE A 7 8.06 10.69 25.81
N ASP A 8 7.19 10.77 24.80
CA ASP A 8 5.90 11.43 24.89
C ASP A 8 4.79 10.39 24.74
N GLU A 9 3.79 10.44 25.63
CA GLU A 9 2.63 9.58 25.56
C GLU A 9 1.39 10.39 25.18
N TYR A 10 0.80 10.00 24.05
CA TYR A 10 -0.45 10.54 23.54
C TYR A 10 -1.52 9.45 23.62
N ARG A 11 -2.81 9.82 23.56
CA ARG A 11 -3.90 8.85 23.62
C ARG A 11 -3.74 7.76 22.54
N GLY A 12 -3.36 6.55 22.97
CA GLY A 12 -3.17 5.39 22.11
C GLY A 12 -1.82 5.34 21.38
N ARG A 13 -0.88 6.25 21.66
CA ARG A 13 0.46 6.25 21.05
C ARG A 13 1.55 6.61 22.05
N ARG A 14 2.68 5.90 21.97
CA ARG A 14 3.92 6.27 22.63
C ARG A 14 4.94 6.69 21.57
N VAL A 15 5.55 7.85 21.75
CA VAL A 15 6.47 8.48 20.81
C VAL A 15 7.82 8.61 21.49
N PHE A 16 8.87 8.14 20.82
CA PHE A 16 10.25 8.21 21.24
C PHE A 16 10.97 9.20 20.33
N THR A 17 11.61 10.21 20.91
CA THR A 17 12.53 11.07 20.14
C THR A 17 13.92 10.48 20.23
N VAL A 18 14.53 10.17 19.09
CA VAL A 18 15.85 9.54 19.00
C VAL A 18 16.83 10.49 18.32
N ASP A 19 18.00 10.69 18.94
CA ASP A 19 19.11 11.46 18.37
C ASP A 19 20.21 10.52 17.88
N ASP A 20 20.57 10.56 16.58
CA ASP A 20 21.67 9.78 16.02
C ASP A 20 22.96 10.60 15.78
N SER A 21 23.01 11.81 16.37
CA SER A 21 24.08 12.80 16.28
C SER A 21 24.36 13.30 14.86
N SER A 22 23.44 13.10 13.91
CA SER A 22 23.54 13.65 12.55
C SER A 22 23.11 15.11 12.45
N GLY A 23 22.67 15.72 13.56
CA GLY A 23 22.22 17.10 13.64
C GLY A 23 20.71 17.30 13.60
N LYS A 24 19.91 16.22 13.48
CA LYS A 24 18.45 16.24 13.65
C LYS A 24 17.97 14.99 14.38
N CYS A 25 17.08 15.17 15.34
CA CYS A 25 16.35 14.07 15.97
C CYS A 25 15.22 13.59 15.07
N ILE A 26 14.79 12.35 15.28
CA ILE A 26 13.62 11.78 14.61
C ILE A 26 12.67 11.16 15.63
N GLU A 27 11.37 11.40 15.42
CA GLU A 27 10.33 10.80 16.22
C GLU A 27 10.01 9.38 15.73
N ALA A 28 9.91 8.44 16.65
CA ALA A 28 9.58 7.05 16.41
C ALA A 28 8.37 6.67 17.26
N TRP A 29 7.26 6.23 16.65
CA TRP A 29 6.01 6.00 17.36
C TRP A 29 5.54 4.55 17.30
N VAL A 30 4.92 4.11 18.38
CA VAL A 30 4.19 2.85 18.52
C VAL A 30 2.75 3.11 18.96
N ASN A 31 1.83 2.26 18.55
CA ASN A 31 0.49 2.26 19.13
C ASN A 31 0.54 1.55 20.48
N ILE A 32 -0.14 2.11 21.47
CA ILE A 32 -0.34 1.49 22.78
C ILE A 32 -1.83 1.24 22.99
N THR A 33 -2.14 0.13 23.64
CA THR A 33 -3.51 -0.12 24.10
C THR A 33 -3.67 0.57 25.44
N ILE A 34 -4.59 1.53 25.53
CA ILE A 34 -4.97 2.08 26.83
C ILE A 34 -5.89 1.06 27.49
N PRO A 35 -5.57 0.54 28.69
CA PRO A 35 -6.50 -0.28 29.44
C PRO A 35 -7.78 0.52 29.67
N THR A 36 -8.91 0.06 29.14
CA THR A 36 -10.21 0.60 29.54
C THR A 36 -10.42 0.23 31.01
N PRO A 37 -10.72 1.17 31.92
CA PRO A 37 -11.13 0.80 33.26
C PRO A 37 -12.46 0.04 33.15
N GLU A 38 -12.44 -1.25 33.44
CA GLU A 38 -13.67 -2.04 33.58
C GLU A 38 -14.41 -1.51 34.82
N CYS A 39 -15.38 -0.62 34.60
CA CYS A 39 -16.38 -0.29 35.59
C CYS A 39 -17.29 -1.51 35.78
N ASN A 40 -16.90 -2.41 36.69
CA ASN A 40 -17.80 -3.44 37.20
C ASN A 40 -18.85 -2.76 38.08
N ALA A 41 -19.96 -2.35 37.46
CA ALA A 41 -21.18 -1.91 38.12
C ALA A 41 -22.21 -3.06 38.12
N SER A 42 -22.35 -3.72 39.28
CA SER A 42 -23.50 -4.53 39.73
C SER A 42 -23.17 -5.10 41.13
N ASP A 43 -23.96 -5.06 42.21
CA ASP A 43 -25.21 -4.40 42.67
C ASP A 43 -25.13 -4.34 44.25
N PRO A 44 -26.20 -4.35 45.08
CA PRO A 44 -26.68 -3.19 45.84
C PRO A 44 -26.60 -3.29 47.39
N MET A 45 -26.65 -2.12 48.03
CA MET A 45 -27.23 -1.75 49.35
C MET A 45 -27.10 -2.70 50.56
N GLU A 46 -26.47 -2.19 51.64
CA GLU A 46 -27.04 -2.16 53.00
C GLU A 46 -26.26 -1.17 53.89
N ALA A 47 -27.00 -0.44 54.71
CA ALA A 47 -26.56 0.68 55.52
C ALA A 47 -26.01 0.24 56.87
N GLN A 48 -24.98 0.91 57.40
CA GLN A 48 -24.91 1.15 58.84
C GLN A 48 -24.05 2.36 59.22
N SER A 49 -24.58 3.07 60.20
CA SER A 49 -24.23 4.38 60.72
C SER A 49 -23.12 4.31 61.76
N GLY A 50 -22.24 5.33 61.78
CA GLY A 50 -21.78 5.92 63.04
C GLY A 50 -20.28 5.93 63.36
N LYS A 51 -19.74 7.17 63.39
CA LYS A 51 -18.92 7.74 64.49
C LYS A 51 -17.38 7.91 64.30
N THR A 52 -17.03 9.17 63.98
CA THR A 52 -15.96 10.04 64.56
C THR A 52 -14.48 9.63 64.46
N THR A 53 -13.64 10.48 63.83
CA THR A 53 -12.59 11.30 64.48
C THR A 53 -11.70 12.02 63.44
N THR A 54 -11.68 13.35 63.54
CA THR A 54 -10.58 14.30 63.36
C THR A 54 -9.42 13.98 62.38
N GLY A 55 -9.33 14.79 61.32
CA GLY A 55 -8.09 15.42 60.85
C GLY A 55 -7.08 14.58 60.08
N ASN A 56 -7.00 14.77 58.76
CA ASN A 56 -5.75 15.26 58.17
C ASN A 56 -5.94 15.87 56.78
N VAL A 57 -5.35 17.05 56.62
CA VAL A 57 -5.08 17.72 55.34
C VAL A 57 -4.07 16.87 54.59
N GLY A 58 -4.40 16.49 53.35
CA GLY A 58 -3.51 15.70 52.53
C GLY A 58 -4.15 15.34 51.20
N ARG A 59 -4.44 16.36 50.38
CA ARG A 59 -4.76 16.21 48.96
C ARG A 59 -3.51 15.68 48.25
N ALA A 60 -3.20 14.41 48.43
CA ALA A 60 -2.25 13.69 47.61
C ALA A 60 -2.99 13.22 46.37
N GLY A 61 -3.10 14.12 45.39
CA GLY A 61 -3.36 13.74 44.00
C GLY A 61 -2.16 12.95 43.50
N ILE A 62 -2.08 11.67 43.89
CA ILE A 62 -1.31 10.70 43.14
C ILE A 62 -2.20 10.38 41.96
N LEU A 63 -2.04 11.16 40.88
CA LEU A 63 -2.46 10.71 39.57
C LEU A 63 -1.73 9.39 39.35
N GLN A 64 -2.48 8.31 39.54
CA GLN A 64 -2.07 6.97 39.25
C GLN A 64 -1.57 7.00 37.80
N ALA A 65 -0.25 6.94 37.63
CA ALA A 65 0.36 6.66 36.34
C ALA A 65 -0.36 5.41 35.87
N GLN A 66 -1.23 5.58 34.88
CA GLN A 66 -1.83 4.46 34.21
C GLN A 66 -0.63 3.76 33.60
N ASP A 67 -0.22 2.63 34.16
CA ASP A 67 0.87 1.83 33.61
C ASP A 67 0.43 1.41 32.21
N SER A 68 0.80 2.24 31.23
CA SER A 68 0.47 2.07 29.84
C SER A 68 1.17 0.80 29.41
N THR A 69 0.46 -0.33 29.45
CA THR A 69 1.02 -1.65 29.13
C THR A 69 1.17 -1.74 27.62
N GLY A 70 2.26 -1.15 27.12
CA GLY A 70 2.59 -1.01 25.72
C GLY A 70 3.87 -1.78 25.36
N PRO A 71 4.09 -2.02 24.07
CA PRO A 71 5.37 -2.52 23.61
C PRO A 71 6.47 -1.50 23.95
N TYR A 72 7.64 -2.01 24.37
CA TYR A 72 8.84 -1.22 24.68
C TYR A 72 8.75 -0.33 25.93
N ASN A 73 7.96 -0.75 26.92
CA ASN A 73 7.88 -0.09 28.21
C ASN A 73 9.19 -0.05 29.00
N GLU A 74 10.08 -1.02 28.78
CA GLU A 74 11.41 -1.09 29.41
C GLU A 74 12.34 0.04 28.95
N ILE A 75 12.05 0.71 27.82
CA ILE A 75 12.93 1.74 27.25
C ILE A 75 12.66 3.08 27.94
N ASP A 76 13.70 3.66 28.50
CA ASP A 76 13.67 4.96 29.15
C ASP A 76 14.55 6.00 28.42
N VAL A 77 14.41 7.26 28.82
CA VAL A 77 15.26 8.36 28.32
C VAL A 77 16.71 8.09 28.73
N GLY A 78 17.62 8.25 27.76
CA GLY A 78 19.05 7.93 27.91
C GLY A 78 19.44 6.55 27.38
N ASP A 79 18.47 5.63 27.21
CA ASP A 79 18.75 4.34 26.60
C ASP A 79 19.12 4.49 25.13
N ILE A 80 20.06 3.66 24.68
CA ILE A 80 20.47 3.64 23.28
C ILE A 80 19.60 2.63 22.54
N ALA A 81 18.79 3.11 21.60
CA ALA A 81 17.85 2.28 20.86
C ALA A 81 18.24 2.09 19.40
N ASP A 82 18.18 0.84 18.92
CA ASP A 82 18.13 0.52 17.49
C ASP A 82 16.67 0.41 17.04
N VAL A 83 16.20 1.45 16.33
CA VAL A 83 14.83 1.55 15.83
C VAL A 83 14.78 1.14 14.37
N LYS A 84 13.85 0.23 14.05
CA LYS A 84 13.54 -0.20 12.68
C LYS A 84 12.05 -0.04 12.42
N GLY A 85 11.74 0.43 11.23
CA GLY A 85 10.37 0.68 10.84
C GLY A 85 10.25 1.33 9.48
N SER A 86 9.04 1.76 9.18
CA SER A 86 8.72 2.52 7.97
C SER A 86 8.77 4.01 8.24
N ILE A 87 9.25 4.78 7.26
CA ILE A 87 9.24 6.24 7.32
C ILE A 87 7.87 6.75 6.88
N SER A 88 7.24 7.57 7.72
CA SER A 88 5.99 8.29 7.45
C SER A 88 6.21 9.80 7.50
N LEU A 89 5.35 10.55 6.84
CA LEU A 89 5.32 12.02 6.91
C LEU A 89 4.07 12.45 7.68
N PHE A 90 4.23 13.26 8.73
CA PHE A 90 3.14 13.85 9.50
C PHE A 90 3.36 15.36 9.56
N MET A 91 2.42 16.14 9.02
CA MET A 91 2.51 17.60 8.96
C MET A 91 3.86 18.12 8.43
N THR A 92 4.46 17.42 7.45
CA THR A 92 5.79 17.72 6.84
C THR A 92 7.01 17.21 7.62
N GLU A 93 6.82 16.72 8.85
CA GLU A 93 7.88 16.10 9.63
C GLU A 93 7.98 14.60 9.35
N LYS A 94 9.22 14.09 9.30
CA LYS A 94 9.49 12.66 9.10
C LYS A 94 9.41 11.96 10.45
N GLN A 95 8.62 10.91 10.50
CA GLN A 95 8.46 10.05 11.68
C GLN A 95 8.71 8.60 11.28
N ILE A 96 9.14 7.77 12.23
CA ILE A 96 9.29 6.32 12.05
C ILE A 96 8.12 5.60 12.72
N LYS A 97 7.35 4.86 11.93
CA LYS A 97 6.42 3.87 12.49
C LYS A 97 7.22 2.65 12.89
N VAL A 98 7.35 2.41 14.19
CA VAL A 98 8.22 1.36 14.72
C VAL A 98 7.61 -0.02 14.44
N GLU A 99 8.40 -0.87 13.79
CA GLU A 99 8.10 -2.30 13.61
C GLU A 99 8.92 -3.15 14.59
N LYS A 100 10.18 -2.76 14.81
CA LYS A 100 11.08 -3.42 15.76
C LYS A 100 11.97 -2.39 16.44
N MET A 101 12.08 -2.47 17.76
CA MET A 101 12.98 -1.66 18.56
C MET A 101 13.77 -2.54 19.52
N MET A 102 15.04 -2.22 19.74
CA MET A 102 15.94 -2.99 20.60
C MET A 102 16.82 -2.04 21.40
N ILE A 103 16.97 -2.29 22.70
CA ILE A 103 17.98 -1.60 23.53
C ILE A 103 19.36 -2.15 23.18
N VAL A 104 20.29 -1.26 22.87
CA VAL A 104 21.71 -1.55 22.62
C VAL A 104 22.46 -1.36 23.92
N LYS A 105 22.82 -2.47 24.57
CA LYS A 105 23.36 -2.46 25.95
C LYS A 105 24.87 -2.19 26.06
N SER A 106 25.62 -2.17 24.96
CA SER A 106 27.09 -2.10 24.99
C SER A 106 27.63 -1.20 23.89
N THR A 107 28.63 -0.40 24.25
CA THR A 107 29.39 0.45 23.32
C THR A 107 30.00 -0.34 22.17
N THR A 108 30.39 -1.61 22.39
CA THR A 108 30.90 -2.46 21.31
C THR A 108 29.83 -2.71 20.24
N LEU A 109 28.57 -2.90 20.64
CA LEU A 109 27.44 -3.08 19.72
C LEU A 109 27.12 -1.77 18.99
N GLU A 110 27.16 -0.64 19.69
CA GLU A 110 26.96 0.69 19.09
C GLU A 110 27.98 0.96 17.99
N VAL A 111 29.27 0.77 18.29
CA VAL A 111 30.36 0.97 17.34
C VAL A 111 30.24 0.00 16.16
N ALA A 112 29.80 -1.25 16.40
CA ALA A 112 29.54 -2.19 15.31
C ALA A 112 28.41 -1.71 14.38
N LEU A 113 27.33 -1.15 14.95
CA LEU A 113 26.24 -0.57 14.17
C LEU A 113 26.70 0.70 13.42
N TRP A 114 27.54 1.55 14.01
CA TRP A 114 28.12 2.71 13.31
C TRP A 114 28.96 2.28 12.11
N ARG A 115 29.85 1.30 12.29
CA ARG A 115 30.64 0.75 11.18
C ARG A 115 29.75 0.23 10.08
N LYS A 116 28.69 -0.52 10.42
CA LYS A 116 27.72 -1.05 9.45
C LYS A 116 27.00 0.06 8.69
N ARG A 117 26.59 1.13 9.38
CA ARG A 117 25.97 2.32 8.74
C ARG A 117 26.94 2.99 7.77
N SER A 118 28.17 3.24 8.20
CA SER A 118 29.18 3.91 7.38
C SER A 118 29.59 3.09 6.16
N THR A 119 29.77 1.77 6.30
CA THR A 119 30.08 0.91 5.14
C THR A 119 28.90 0.81 4.19
N PHE A 120 27.68 0.65 4.69
CA PHE A 120 26.48 0.64 3.85
C PHE A 120 26.32 1.95 3.06
N HIS A 121 26.54 3.09 3.70
CA HIS A 121 26.46 4.39 3.03
C HIS A 121 27.50 4.48 1.90
N ARG A 122 28.78 4.27 2.21
CA ARG A 122 29.88 4.38 1.26
C ARG A 122 29.78 3.38 0.10
N ASP A 123 29.46 2.14 0.42
CA ASP A 123 29.57 1.06 -0.54
C ASP A 123 28.29 0.89 -1.39
N ILE A 124 27.12 1.34 -0.88
CA ILE A 124 25.81 1.18 -1.51
C ILE A 124 25.12 2.51 -1.79
N LEU A 125 24.87 3.36 -0.78
CA LEU A 125 24.02 4.56 -0.96
C LEU A 125 24.72 5.70 -1.74
N ASP A 126 26.03 5.86 -1.58
CA ASP A 126 26.82 6.89 -2.26
C ASP A 126 26.97 6.62 -3.76
N LYS A 127 26.78 5.38 -4.18
CA LYS A 127 26.86 5.00 -5.59
C LYS A 127 25.49 5.22 -6.24
N PRO A 128 25.40 6.01 -7.32
CA PRO A 128 24.12 6.24 -7.99
C PRO A 128 23.55 4.92 -8.52
N TRP A 129 22.24 4.74 -8.34
CA TRP A 129 21.56 3.56 -8.86
C TRP A 129 21.33 3.71 -10.37
N ILE A 130 22.26 3.14 -11.17
CA ILE A 130 22.22 3.22 -12.63
C ILE A 130 21.74 1.90 -13.22
N LEU A 131 20.61 1.96 -13.93
CA LEU A 131 20.09 0.84 -14.72
C LEU A 131 20.56 0.94 -16.18
N ARG A 132 21.09 -0.15 -16.73
CA ARG A 132 21.52 -0.19 -18.14
C ARG A 132 20.29 -0.22 -19.05
N GLN A 133 20.36 0.48 -20.18
CA GLN A 133 19.26 0.53 -21.16
C GLN A 133 18.77 -0.85 -21.63
N LYS A 134 19.67 -1.82 -21.77
CA LYS A 134 19.31 -3.21 -22.09
C LYS A 134 18.41 -3.86 -21.03
N ASP A 135 18.68 -3.58 -19.76
CA ASP A 135 17.94 -4.13 -18.63
C ASP A 135 16.56 -3.48 -18.55
N ILE A 136 16.47 -2.16 -18.78
CA ILE A 136 15.21 -1.41 -18.89
C ILE A 136 14.34 -1.98 -20.03
N ARG A 137 14.89 -2.14 -21.24
CA ARG A 137 14.16 -2.71 -22.39
C ARG A 137 13.70 -4.14 -22.16
N ARG A 138 14.47 -4.93 -21.40
CA ARG A 138 14.09 -6.30 -21.02
C ARG A 138 12.94 -6.29 -20.04
N CYS A 139 13.02 -5.50 -18.96
CA CYS A 139 11.96 -5.37 -17.96
C CYS A 139 10.66 -4.85 -18.59
N ARG A 140 10.74 -3.88 -19.52
CA ARG A 140 9.56 -3.36 -20.23
C ARG A 140 8.84 -4.43 -21.05
N ARG A 141 9.58 -5.17 -21.88
CA ARG A 141 9.03 -6.27 -22.68
C ARG A 141 8.42 -7.37 -21.80
N ALA A 142 9.08 -7.74 -20.71
CA ALA A 142 8.57 -8.75 -19.78
C ALA A 142 7.26 -8.31 -19.11
N ALA A 143 7.14 -7.03 -18.73
CA ALA A 143 5.91 -6.48 -18.17
C ALA A 143 4.77 -6.50 -19.21
N GLU A 144 5.03 -6.04 -20.44
CA GLU A 144 4.05 -6.04 -21.55
C GLU A 144 3.53 -7.47 -21.83
N THR A 145 4.41 -8.46 -21.98
CA THR A 145 4.02 -9.86 -22.22
C THR A 145 3.21 -10.45 -21.05
N SER A 146 3.54 -10.11 -19.81
CA SER A 146 2.77 -10.57 -18.64
C SER A 146 1.37 -9.96 -18.61
N GLU A 147 1.22 -8.67 -18.95
CA GLU A 147 -0.09 -8.04 -19.04
C GLU A 147 -0.95 -8.62 -20.17
N GLU A 148 -0.34 -8.89 -21.33
CA GLU A 148 -1.01 -9.55 -22.45
C GLU A 148 -1.49 -10.96 -22.07
N GLY A 149 -0.64 -11.75 -21.39
CA GLY A 149 -1.03 -13.05 -20.86
C GLY A 149 -2.21 -12.97 -19.88
N LEU A 150 -2.24 -11.96 -19.01
CA LEU A 150 -3.36 -11.74 -18.09
C LEU A 150 -4.64 -11.28 -18.83
N LYS A 151 -4.53 -10.48 -19.88
CA LYS A 151 -5.67 -10.06 -20.72
C LYS A 151 -6.26 -11.25 -21.48
N GLN A 152 -5.43 -12.09 -22.09
CA GLN A 152 -5.88 -13.30 -22.79
C GLN A 152 -6.54 -14.30 -21.83
N GLN A 153 -5.97 -14.52 -20.63
CA GLN A 153 -6.63 -15.36 -19.62
C GLN A 153 -7.97 -14.79 -19.14
N LYS A 154 -8.09 -13.47 -18.97
CA LYS A 154 -9.36 -12.83 -18.61
C LYS A 154 -10.40 -12.92 -19.74
N GLN A 155 -9.98 -12.88 -21.00
CA GLN A 155 -10.86 -13.05 -22.16
C GLN A 155 -11.33 -14.51 -22.29
N ASN A 156 -10.43 -15.48 -22.12
CA ASN A 156 -10.77 -16.90 -22.17
C ASN A 156 -11.70 -17.36 -21.02
N LYS A 157 -11.71 -16.65 -19.88
CA LYS A 157 -12.61 -16.92 -18.75
C LYS A 157 -14.00 -16.26 -18.86
N LYS A 158 -14.27 -15.45 -19.90
CA LYS A 158 -15.56 -14.74 -20.07
C LYS A 158 -16.71 -15.45 -20.79
N PRO A 159 -16.66 -16.70 -21.32
CA PRO A 159 -17.78 -17.25 -22.08
C PRO A 159 -18.82 -18.09 -21.28
N LEU A 160 -18.86 -18.04 -19.94
CA LEU A 160 -19.79 -18.89 -19.15
C LEU A 160 -20.94 -18.16 -18.44
N LYS A 161 -21.02 -16.82 -18.48
CA LYS A 161 -22.11 -16.05 -17.84
C LYS A 161 -23.13 -15.41 -18.80
N ALA A 162 -22.92 -15.51 -20.11
CA ALA A 162 -23.81 -14.90 -21.11
C ALA A 162 -24.84 -15.88 -21.70
N ALA A 163 -24.78 -17.18 -21.38
CA ALA A 163 -25.65 -18.21 -21.96
C ALA A 163 -26.92 -18.50 -21.15
N THR A 164 -27.10 -17.93 -19.95
CA THR A 164 -28.21 -18.28 -19.04
C THR A 164 -29.44 -17.34 -19.15
N THR A 165 -29.48 -16.39 -20.09
CA THR A 165 -30.58 -15.41 -20.21
C THR A 165 -31.30 -15.43 -21.56
N ALA A 166 -31.00 -16.38 -22.46
CA ALA A 166 -31.54 -16.40 -23.83
C ALA A 166 -32.47 -17.60 -24.15
N CYS A 167 -33.02 -18.29 -23.15
CA CYS A 167 -34.04 -19.33 -23.34
C CYS A 167 -35.35 -18.96 -22.64
N ALA A 168 -36.07 -17.96 -23.16
CA ALA A 168 -37.47 -17.74 -22.85
C ALA A 168 -38.14 -16.86 -23.92
N SER A 169 -38.57 -17.45 -25.05
CA SER A 169 -39.73 -16.95 -25.82
C SER A 169 -39.99 -17.74 -27.12
N THR A 170 -41.15 -18.43 -27.10
CA THR A 170 -42.20 -18.41 -28.14
C THR A 170 -42.11 -19.37 -29.34
N GLU A 171 -43.01 -20.34 -29.26
CA GLU A 171 -43.48 -21.31 -30.24
C GLU A 171 -44.57 -20.70 -31.15
N THR A 172 -44.51 -20.86 -32.49
CA THR A 172 -45.70 -21.08 -33.34
C THR A 172 -45.41 -21.52 -34.80
N ARG A 173 -45.89 -22.74 -35.10
CA ARG A 173 -46.57 -23.27 -36.32
C ARG A 173 -45.92 -23.29 -37.73
N ARG A 174 -45.81 -24.54 -38.26
CA ARG A 174 -46.17 -25.15 -39.58
C ARG A 174 -46.09 -24.25 -40.85
N THR A 175 -45.52 -24.66 -42.00
CA THR A 175 -45.87 -25.82 -42.88
C THR A 175 -44.83 -25.93 -44.01
N GLN A 176 -44.57 -27.15 -44.54
CA GLN A 176 -43.76 -27.43 -45.77
C GLN A 176 -44.66 -27.37 -47.04
N PRO A 177 -44.17 -27.17 -48.31
CA PRO A 177 -43.44 -28.25 -49.04
C PRO A 177 -42.49 -27.89 -50.24
N LEU A 178 -41.62 -28.86 -50.57
CA LEU A 178 -41.25 -29.44 -51.89
C LEU A 178 -40.56 -28.65 -53.07
N ILE A 179 -39.43 -29.24 -53.54
CA ILE A 179 -38.98 -29.51 -54.95
C ILE A 179 -37.89 -28.62 -55.64
N ALA A 180 -36.93 -29.36 -56.25
CA ALA A 180 -36.14 -29.17 -57.51
C ALA A 180 -34.77 -28.43 -57.57
N ASN A 181 -33.72 -29.25 -57.74
CA ASN A 181 -32.77 -29.35 -58.88
C ASN A 181 -32.06 -28.11 -59.48
N THR A 182 -30.72 -28.05 -59.29
CA THR A 182 -29.55 -27.91 -60.24
C THR A 182 -29.68 -27.19 -61.61
N PRO A 183 -28.59 -26.82 -62.37
CA PRO A 183 -27.13 -26.62 -62.10
C PRO A 183 -26.47 -25.39 -62.85
N ARG A 184 -25.12 -25.31 -62.81
CA ARG A 184 -24.13 -24.72 -63.78
C ARG A 184 -23.83 -23.21 -63.73
N GLU A 185 -22.57 -22.82 -63.43
CA GLU A 185 -21.40 -22.63 -64.36
C GLU A 185 -21.39 -21.19 -64.93
N SER A 186 -20.42 -20.33 -64.65
CA SER A 186 -19.12 -20.30 -65.32
C SER A 186 -18.42 -18.97 -64.99
N THR A 187 -17.07 -19.00 -64.86
CA THR A 187 -16.06 -18.02 -65.36
C THR A 187 -16.34 -16.50 -65.24
N ARG A 188 -15.43 -15.60 -64.84
CA ARG A 188 -13.98 -15.48 -65.04
C ARG A 188 -13.56 -14.05 -64.55
N TYR A 189 -12.25 -13.84 -64.46
CA TYR A 189 -11.50 -12.56 -64.52
C TYR A 189 -11.15 -11.77 -63.24
N ARG A 190 -9.82 -11.71 -63.11
CA ARG A 190 -8.89 -10.91 -62.30
C ARG A 190 -9.04 -9.40 -62.52
N SER A 191 -9.08 -8.62 -61.45
CA SER A 191 -8.46 -7.29 -61.40
C SER A 191 -7.74 -7.12 -60.06
N LYS A 192 -6.44 -6.86 -60.15
CA LYS A 192 -5.50 -6.70 -59.05
C LYS A 192 -5.39 -5.19 -58.84
N ASP A 193 -6.24 -4.63 -57.99
CA ASP A 193 -6.21 -3.20 -57.73
C ASP A 193 -5.05 -2.89 -56.79
N LYS A 194 -4.02 -2.24 -57.33
CA LYS A 194 -2.86 -1.78 -56.57
C LYS A 194 -3.26 -0.48 -55.86
N SER A 195 -3.78 -0.59 -54.64
CA SER A 195 -3.94 0.60 -53.79
C SER A 195 -2.56 1.13 -53.41
N LYS A 196 -2.36 2.44 -53.66
CA LYS A 196 -1.15 3.18 -53.31
C LYS A 196 -0.89 3.04 -51.79
N PRO A 197 0.38 3.05 -51.32
CA PRO A 197 0.66 3.00 -49.89
C PRO A 197 0.06 4.25 -49.25
N VAL A 198 -1.03 4.05 -48.51
CA VAL A 198 -1.64 5.09 -47.69
C VAL A 198 -0.60 5.48 -46.65
N ASP A 199 -0.22 6.75 -46.63
CA ASP A 199 0.70 7.28 -45.62
C ASP A 199 0.07 7.08 -44.25
N VAL A 200 0.58 6.08 -43.53
CA VAL A 200 0.10 5.66 -42.21
C VAL A 200 0.18 6.83 -41.24
N THR A 201 1.09 7.79 -41.48
CA THR A 201 1.27 8.96 -40.63
C THR A 201 0.15 9.98 -40.80
N GLU A 202 -0.34 10.23 -42.01
CA GLU A 202 -1.48 11.11 -42.24
C GLU A 202 -2.76 10.50 -41.67
N ARG A 203 -2.97 9.21 -41.90
CA ARG A 203 -4.14 8.52 -41.35
C ARG A 203 -4.15 8.51 -39.82
N LEU A 204 -2.98 8.41 -39.18
CA LEU A 204 -2.87 8.52 -37.72
C LEU A 204 -3.19 9.94 -37.23
N ARG A 205 -2.73 10.98 -37.95
CA ARG A 205 -3.03 12.38 -37.60
C ARG A 205 -4.51 12.69 -37.71
N ASP A 206 -5.19 12.17 -38.73
CA ASP A 206 -6.63 12.35 -38.90
C ASP A 206 -7.41 11.67 -37.76
N LEU A 207 -7.02 10.46 -37.36
CA LEU A 207 -7.63 9.79 -36.20
C LEU A 207 -7.46 10.56 -34.87
N ILE A 208 -6.33 11.24 -34.68
CA ILE A 208 -6.09 12.09 -33.50
C ILE A 208 -6.96 13.34 -33.57
N ARG A 209 -7.05 13.98 -34.74
CA ARG A 209 -7.82 15.21 -34.96
C ARG A 209 -9.33 14.99 -34.83
N ASP A 210 -9.82 13.85 -35.30
CA ASP A 210 -11.24 13.47 -35.20
C ASP A 210 -11.64 12.99 -33.79
N GLY A 211 -10.71 12.99 -32.82
CA GLY A 211 -10.99 12.60 -31.44
C GLY A 211 -11.39 11.14 -31.26
N SER A 212 -11.20 10.31 -32.30
CA SER A 212 -11.60 8.89 -32.33
C SER A 212 -10.74 8.02 -31.38
N VAL A 213 -9.56 8.50 -30.98
CA VAL A 213 -8.65 7.85 -30.02
C VAL A 213 -8.85 8.30 -28.56
N LYS A 214 -10.10 8.56 -28.15
CA LYS A 214 -10.44 8.91 -26.76
C LYS A 214 -10.38 7.67 -25.85
N GLY A 215 -9.16 7.23 -25.57
CA GLY A 215 -8.83 6.17 -24.60
C GLY A 215 -8.14 6.73 -23.35
N LYS A 216 -7.85 5.83 -22.39
CA LYS A 216 -7.30 6.11 -21.04
C LYS A 216 -5.94 6.84 -20.98
N TYR A 217 -5.39 7.25 -22.12
CA TYR A 217 -4.06 7.86 -22.24
C TYR A 217 -4.10 9.30 -22.79
N SER A 218 -5.28 9.92 -22.91
CA SER A 218 -5.40 11.32 -23.35
C SER A 218 -4.76 12.33 -22.39
N ALA A 219 -4.33 11.90 -21.20
CA ALA A 219 -3.63 12.73 -20.22
C ALA A 219 -2.13 12.90 -20.48
N LEU A 220 -1.58 12.27 -21.52
CA LEU A 220 -0.14 12.36 -21.85
C LEU A 220 0.21 13.44 -22.89
N GLY A 221 -0.76 14.24 -23.33
CA GLY A 221 -0.49 15.50 -24.06
C GLY A 221 0.43 15.37 -25.27
N LEU A 222 0.18 14.40 -26.15
CA LEU A 222 0.80 14.26 -27.47
C LEU A 222 -0.23 14.49 -28.58
#